data_AF-A0A383D2Z3-F1
#
_entry.id   AF-A0A383D2Z3-F1
#
_cell.length_a   1.000
_cell.length_b   1.000
_cell.length_c   1.000
_cell.angle_alpha   90.00
_cell.angle_beta   90.00
_cell.angle_gamma   90.00
#
_symmetry.space_group_name_H-M   'P 1'
#
loop_
_entity.id
_entity.type
_entity.pdbx_description
1 polymer ?
#
loop_
_entity_poly.entity_id
_entity_poly.type
_entity_poly.pdbx_seq_one_letter_code
_entity_poly.pdbx_strand_id
1 'polypeptide(L)'
;RLILLIACSIISMGNLVGVQGAKLQQITLLLDWFPNADHVPIYVAQDKGIFTKHGLEVELVPPTDPADPIKLVAAGKFPLAVSYQPSVTIARAAGLPIKSIGVLVDHPLNTISFLKKSGIEVPSDLRGKKIGYTVAPLDLILFETIAQKAGLTKDDYELISIGFNISPSLLSGSVDAVIGAFWNYEINELLLEGVEANYFPLEEHGVPDYYELVFITNDKYLLENRKVVKEFVLAIK
;
A
#
# COMPACT_ATOMS: atom_id res chain seq x y z
N ARG A 1 39.13 -30.85 75.48
CA ARG A 1 38.41 -29.60 75.17
C ARG A 1 39.12 -29.03 73.93
N LEU A 2 38.52 -28.75 72.77
CA LEU A 2 37.13 -28.48 72.44
C LEU A 2 37.03 -28.45 70.89
N ILE A 3 36.06 -29.19 70.34
CA ILE A 3 35.20 -28.89 69.18
C ILE A 3 35.81 -28.80 67.75
N LEU A 4 35.44 -29.83 66.97
CA LEU A 4 35.25 -29.86 65.52
C LEU A 4 34.08 -28.92 65.14
N LEU A 5 34.25 -28.03 64.17
CA LEU A 5 33.13 -27.25 63.58
C LEU A 5 33.11 -27.48 62.06
N ILE A 6 32.14 -28.30 61.65
CA ILE A 6 31.73 -28.52 60.26
C ILE A 6 30.87 -27.33 59.86
N ALA A 7 31.34 -26.49 58.94
CA ALA A 7 30.54 -25.44 58.32
C ALA A 7 29.75 -26.04 57.14
N CYS A 8 28.44 -26.14 57.31
CA CYS A 8 27.49 -26.57 56.30
C CYS A 8 27.23 -25.39 55.35
N SER A 9 27.76 -25.44 54.14
CA SER A 9 27.46 -24.45 53.09
C SER A 9 26.10 -24.76 52.46
N ILE A 10 25.09 -23.98 52.82
CA ILE A 10 23.77 -24.00 52.19
C ILE A 10 23.90 -23.34 50.81
N ILE A 11 23.96 -24.16 49.76
CA ILE A 11 23.83 -23.70 48.38
C ILE A 11 22.34 -23.51 48.11
N SER A 12 21.88 -22.26 48.15
CA SER A 12 20.54 -21.89 47.69
C SER A 12 20.49 -22.02 46.17
N MET A 13 19.86 -23.09 45.65
CA MET A 13 19.47 -23.19 44.25
C MET A 13 18.35 -22.18 43.98
N GLY A 14 18.73 -20.98 43.57
CA GLY A 14 17.80 -20.02 42.99
C GLY A 14 17.29 -20.59 41.66
N ASN A 15 16.01 -20.97 41.62
CA ASN A 15 15.30 -21.26 40.39
C ASN A 15 15.26 -19.98 39.54
N LEU A 16 16.19 -19.86 38.60
CA LEU A 16 16.08 -18.95 37.46
C LEU A 16 14.91 -19.44 36.60
N VAL A 17 13.70 -18.99 36.94
CA VAL A 17 12.57 -19.01 36.01
C VAL A 17 12.95 -18.04 34.89
N GLY A 18 13.62 -18.57 33.87
CA GLY A 18 13.83 -17.85 32.63
C GLY A 18 12.46 -17.46 32.09
N VAL A 19 12.16 -16.16 32.07
CA VAL A 19 11.04 -15.63 31.31
C VAL A 19 11.38 -15.92 29.85
N GLN A 20 10.87 -17.03 29.36
CA GLN A 20 10.93 -17.37 27.95
C GLN A 20 10.00 -16.36 27.26
N GLY A 21 10.58 -15.23 26.83
CA GLY A 21 9.86 -14.24 26.05
C GLY A 21 9.17 -14.96 24.89
N ALA A 22 7.86 -14.76 24.75
CA ALA A 22 7.11 -15.37 23.66
C ALA A 22 7.79 -15.02 22.33
N LYS A 23 8.22 -16.03 21.58
CA LYS A 23 8.85 -15.82 20.28
C LYS A 23 7.85 -15.12 19.36
N LEU A 24 8.20 -13.93 18.88
CA LEU A 24 7.36 -13.17 17.95
C LEU A 24 7.30 -13.91 16.61
N GLN A 25 6.13 -13.87 15.97
CA GLN A 25 5.97 -14.36 14.62
C GLN A 25 6.41 -13.27 13.65
N GLN A 26 7.43 -13.57 12.86
CA GLN A 26 7.90 -12.70 11.80
C GLN A 26 6.92 -12.73 10.63
N ILE A 27 6.57 -11.55 10.13
CA ILE A 27 5.72 -11.40 8.96
C ILE A 27 6.14 -10.16 8.18
N THR A 28 6.27 -10.29 6.87
CA THR A 28 6.60 -9.17 5.99
C THR A 28 5.32 -8.58 5.41
N LEU A 29 5.17 -7.26 5.49
CA LEU A 29 4.15 -6.50 4.80
C LEU A 29 4.81 -5.73 3.65
N LEU A 30 4.47 -6.10 2.42
CA LEU A 30 4.86 -5.35 1.23
C LEU A 30 3.95 -4.13 1.07
N LEU A 31 4.51 -2.93 1.07
CA LEU A 31 3.74 -1.70 0.84
C LEU A 31 3.32 -1.60 -0.63
N ASP A 32 2.35 -0.74 -0.91
CA ASP A 32 1.91 -0.39 -2.28
C ASP A 32 2.84 0.66 -2.92
N TRP A 33 3.44 1.51 -2.09
CA TRP A 33 4.32 2.60 -2.49
C TRP A 33 5.51 2.75 -1.54
N PHE A 34 6.31 3.81 -1.75
CA PHE A 34 7.26 4.25 -0.74
C PHE A 34 6.55 4.79 0.51
N PRO A 35 7.16 4.71 1.70
CA PRO A 35 6.56 5.22 2.92
C PRO A 35 6.19 6.70 2.81
N ASN A 36 4.92 7.01 3.05
CA ASN A 36 4.32 8.34 3.00
C ASN A 36 3.25 8.50 4.10
N ALA A 37 2.48 9.59 4.06
CA ALA A 37 1.45 9.89 5.05
C ALA A 37 0.35 8.80 5.17
N ASP A 38 0.03 8.10 4.08
CA ASP A 38 -1.03 7.07 4.05
C ASP A 38 -0.67 5.85 4.90
N HIS A 39 0.64 5.65 5.12
CA HIS A 39 1.19 4.54 5.88
C HIS A 39 1.30 4.82 7.38
N VAL A 40 0.97 6.03 7.84
CA VAL A 40 1.11 6.44 9.27
C VAL A 40 0.49 5.42 10.24
N PRO A 41 -0.71 4.86 10.02
CA PRO A 41 -1.28 3.86 10.94
C PRO A 41 -0.37 2.64 11.13
N ILE A 42 0.30 2.17 10.08
CA ILE A 42 1.19 1.00 10.11
C ILE A 42 2.44 1.31 10.93
N TYR A 43 3.05 2.46 10.70
CA TYR A 43 4.26 2.88 11.42
C TYR A 43 3.97 3.19 12.90
N VAL A 44 2.81 3.76 13.21
CA VAL A 44 2.36 3.97 14.60
C VAL A 44 2.14 2.63 15.31
N ALA A 45 1.58 1.62 14.64
CA ALA A 45 1.42 0.29 15.20
C ALA A 45 2.76 -0.39 15.49
N GLN A 46 3.77 -0.17 14.65
CA GLN A 46 5.13 -0.64 14.86
C GLN A 46 5.82 0.09 16.03
N ASP A 47 5.84 1.44 16.00
CA ASP A 47 6.51 2.28 17.00
C ASP A 47 5.92 2.11 18.41
N LYS A 48 4.59 2.04 18.52
CA LYS A 48 3.91 1.85 19.81
C LYS A 48 3.93 0.39 20.31
N GLY A 49 4.65 -0.49 19.62
CA GLY A 49 4.75 -1.91 19.95
C GLY A 49 3.40 -2.65 19.90
N ILE A 50 2.44 -2.17 19.10
CA ILE A 50 1.12 -2.79 18.98
C ILE A 50 1.27 -4.17 18.32
N PHE A 51 2.06 -4.27 17.24
CA PHE A 51 2.38 -5.57 16.64
C PHE A 51 3.01 -6.54 17.65
N THR A 52 3.95 -6.06 18.47
CA THR A 52 4.58 -6.87 19.52
C THR A 52 3.57 -7.37 20.56
N LYS A 53 2.61 -6.53 20.98
CA LYS A 53 1.50 -6.94 21.88
C LYS A 53 0.62 -8.02 21.27
N HIS A 54 0.49 -8.03 19.95
CA HIS A 54 -0.20 -9.06 19.16
C HIS A 54 0.71 -10.26 18.80
N GLY A 55 1.93 -10.32 19.33
CA GLY A 55 2.87 -11.42 19.11
C GLY A 55 3.51 -11.41 17.71
N LEU A 56 3.53 -10.26 17.03
CA LEU A 56 4.04 -10.09 15.68
C LEU A 56 5.31 -9.23 15.68
N GLU A 57 6.25 -9.60 14.82
CA GLU A 57 7.36 -8.77 14.37
C GLU A 57 7.12 -8.49 12.88
N VAL A 58 6.65 -7.27 12.57
CA VAL A 58 6.27 -6.89 11.21
C VAL A 58 7.43 -6.16 10.54
N GLU A 59 7.91 -6.72 9.43
CA GLU A 59 8.87 -6.08 8.54
C GLU A 59 8.13 -5.34 7.42
N LEU A 60 8.41 -4.05 7.24
CA LEU A 60 7.80 -3.22 6.19
C LEU A 60 8.77 -3.11 5.01
N VAL A 61 8.32 -3.48 3.82
CA VAL A 61 9.15 -3.49 2.61
C VAL A 61 8.46 -2.68 1.52
N PRO A 62 9.10 -1.64 0.95
CA PRO A 62 8.57 -0.98 -0.24
C PRO A 62 8.74 -1.87 -1.48
N PRO A 63 7.84 -1.77 -2.47
CA PRO A 63 7.94 -2.58 -3.69
C PRO A 63 9.02 -2.06 -4.63
N THR A 64 9.51 -2.93 -5.52
CA THR A 64 10.42 -2.56 -6.61
C THR A 64 9.69 -2.05 -7.85
N ASP A 65 8.39 -2.31 -7.94
CA ASP A 65 7.48 -1.84 -8.98
C ASP A 65 6.08 -1.71 -8.33
N PRO A 66 5.37 -0.59 -8.52
CA PRO A 66 4.08 -0.36 -7.85
C PRO A 66 2.98 -1.35 -8.25
N ALA A 67 3.12 -2.05 -9.39
CA ALA A 67 2.20 -3.09 -9.82
C ALA A 67 2.51 -4.48 -9.25
N ASP A 68 3.63 -4.67 -8.53
CA ASP A 68 4.05 -5.96 -7.99
C ASP A 68 3.31 -6.46 -6.75
N PRO A 69 2.85 -5.63 -5.79
CA PRO A 69 2.31 -6.10 -4.51
C PRO A 69 1.25 -7.20 -4.65
N ILE A 70 0.23 -6.97 -5.48
CA ILE A 70 -0.84 -7.95 -5.71
C ILE A 70 -0.34 -9.21 -6.43
N LYS A 71 0.62 -9.08 -7.36
CA LYS A 71 1.19 -10.22 -8.09
C LYS A 71 2.02 -11.11 -7.17
N LEU A 72 2.83 -10.49 -6.31
CA LEU A 72 3.72 -11.19 -5.38
C LEU A 72 2.94 -11.90 -4.27
N VAL A 73 1.86 -11.30 -3.77
CA VAL A 73 0.95 -11.98 -2.84
C VAL A 73 0.21 -13.12 -3.53
N ALA A 74 -0.29 -12.92 -4.77
CA ALA A 74 -0.97 -13.97 -5.53
C ALA A 74 -0.06 -15.18 -5.77
N ALA A 75 1.22 -14.93 -6.04
CA ALA A 75 2.25 -15.95 -6.25
C ALA A 75 2.78 -16.58 -4.94
N GLY A 76 2.30 -16.14 -3.77
CA GLY A 76 2.74 -16.63 -2.46
C GLY A 76 4.17 -16.26 -2.10
N LYS A 77 4.72 -15.20 -2.71
CA LYS A 77 6.07 -14.68 -2.42
C LYS A 77 6.10 -13.78 -1.20
N PHE A 78 5.01 -13.04 -0.97
CA PHE A 78 4.80 -12.25 0.23
C PHE A 78 3.51 -12.71 0.94
N PRO A 79 3.51 -12.77 2.28
CA PRO A 79 2.33 -13.19 3.02
C PRO A 79 1.24 -12.11 2.99
N LEU A 80 1.63 -10.85 3.12
CA LEU A 80 0.75 -9.69 3.14
C LEU A 80 1.26 -8.58 2.21
N ALA A 81 0.33 -7.78 1.69
CA ALA A 81 0.67 -6.50 1.07
C ALA A 81 -0.42 -5.44 1.30
N VAL A 82 -0.08 -4.18 1.07
CA VAL A 82 -1.05 -3.12 0.79
C VAL A 82 -1.36 -3.14 -0.71
N SER A 83 -2.62 -2.94 -1.08
CA SER A 83 -3.05 -2.84 -2.47
C SER A 83 -4.36 -2.05 -2.56
N TYR A 84 -5.01 -2.09 -3.72
CA TYR A 84 -6.20 -1.31 -4.05
C TYR A 84 -7.43 -2.21 -4.13
N GLN A 85 -8.58 -1.76 -3.63
CA GLN A 85 -9.80 -2.56 -3.68
C GLN A 85 -10.20 -2.97 -5.12
N PRO A 86 -10.18 -2.09 -6.14
CA PRO A 86 -10.52 -2.52 -7.49
C PRO A 86 -9.50 -3.53 -8.06
N SER A 87 -8.22 -3.44 -7.69
CA SER A 87 -7.20 -4.44 -8.04
C SER A 87 -7.51 -5.82 -7.47
N VAL A 88 -8.03 -5.90 -6.23
CA VAL A 88 -8.51 -7.16 -5.66
C VAL A 88 -9.65 -7.75 -6.50
N THR A 89 -10.61 -6.92 -6.91
CA THR A 89 -11.73 -7.34 -7.75
C THR A 89 -11.26 -7.84 -9.11
N ILE A 90 -10.38 -7.10 -9.79
CA ILE A 90 -9.80 -7.47 -11.09
C ILE A 90 -9.03 -8.80 -10.98
N ALA A 91 -8.15 -8.93 -9.98
CA ALA A 91 -7.36 -10.13 -9.76
C ALA A 91 -8.25 -11.35 -9.51
N ARG A 92 -9.30 -11.19 -8.70
CA ARG A 92 -10.27 -12.27 -8.40
C ARG A 92 -11.07 -12.67 -9.63
N ALA A 93 -11.51 -11.71 -10.44
CA ALA A 93 -12.19 -11.97 -11.71
C ALA A 93 -11.28 -12.74 -12.70
N ALA A 94 -9.97 -12.50 -12.65
CA ALA A 94 -8.96 -13.23 -13.40
C ALA A 94 -8.56 -14.59 -12.77
N GLY A 95 -9.21 -15.01 -11.68
CA GLY A 95 -8.96 -16.30 -11.02
C GLY A 95 -7.79 -16.32 -10.04
N LEU A 96 -7.15 -15.19 -9.75
CA LEU A 96 -6.03 -15.13 -8.80
C LEU A 96 -6.51 -15.24 -7.35
N PRO A 97 -5.76 -15.93 -6.45
CA PRO A 97 -6.16 -16.27 -5.09
C PRO A 97 -6.09 -15.12 -4.07
N ILE A 98 -6.41 -13.88 -4.45
CA ILE A 98 -6.25 -12.69 -3.58
C ILE A 98 -7.46 -12.46 -2.67
N LYS A 99 -7.21 -12.00 -1.44
CA LYS A 99 -8.25 -11.62 -0.49
C LYS A 99 -7.88 -10.35 0.27
N SER A 100 -8.78 -9.36 0.28
CA SER A 100 -8.70 -8.23 1.20
C SER A 100 -9.07 -8.67 2.63
N ILE A 101 -8.30 -8.21 3.61
CA ILE A 101 -8.42 -8.56 5.03
C ILE A 101 -8.63 -7.35 5.94
N GLY A 102 -8.53 -6.13 5.41
CA GLY A 102 -8.72 -4.89 6.14
C GLY A 102 -8.62 -3.68 5.20
N VAL A 103 -9.13 -2.55 5.68
CA VAL A 103 -9.08 -1.26 4.98
C VAL A 103 -8.04 -0.39 5.68
N LEU A 104 -7.19 0.28 4.91
CA LEU A 104 -6.23 1.27 5.38
C LEU A 104 -6.72 2.70 5.05
N VAL A 105 -7.20 2.92 3.82
CA VAL A 105 -7.81 4.17 3.37
C VAL A 105 -9.15 3.83 2.72
N ASP A 106 -10.22 4.44 3.23
CA ASP A 106 -11.61 4.07 2.95
C ASP A 106 -12.28 4.89 1.83
N HIS A 107 -11.57 5.85 1.24
CA HIS A 107 -12.05 6.64 0.11
C HIS A 107 -10.93 6.85 -0.93
N PRO A 108 -11.26 7.07 -2.22
CA PRO A 108 -10.28 7.30 -3.26
C PRO A 108 -9.33 8.45 -2.94
N LEU A 109 -8.06 8.22 -3.20
CA LEU A 109 -7.02 9.25 -3.26
C LEU A 109 -6.54 9.48 -4.68
N ASN A 110 -6.68 8.48 -5.57
CA ASN A 110 -6.25 8.53 -6.95
C ASN A 110 -6.94 9.66 -7.73
N THR A 111 -6.19 10.28 -8.63
CA THR A 111 -6.63 11.39 -9.47
C THR A 111 -6.02 11.29 -10.87
N ILE A 112 -6.61 12.03 -11.82
CA ILE A 112 -5.89 12.45 -13.03
C ILE A 112 -5.26 13.80 -12.72
N SER A 113 -3.97 13.82 -12.39
CA SER A 113 -3.20 15.01 -12.04
C SER A 113 -2.46 15.60 -13.23
N PHE A 114 -2.37 16.92 -13.29
CA PHE A 114 -1.68 17.64 -14.36
C PHE A 114 -1.16 19.00 -13.86
N LEU A 115 -0.10 19.51 -14.47
CA LEU A 115 0.41 20.84 -14.11
C LEU A 115 -0.58 21.91 -14.53
N LYS A 116 -0.80 22.96 -13.72
CA LYS A 116 -1.74 24.04 -14.05
C LYS A 116 -1.45 24.75 -15.38
N LYS A 117 -0.19 24.74 -15.80
CA LYS A 117 0.28 25.28 -17.09
C LYS A 117 -0.08 24.41 -18.32
N SER A 118 -0.67 23.23 -18.14
CA SER A 118 -0.96 22.28 -19.23
C SER A 118 -2.11 22.72 -20.15
N GLY A 119 -2.95 23.65 -19.68
CA GLY A 119 -4.18 24.07 -20.37
C GLY A 119 -5.30 23.03 -20.33
N ILE A 120 -5.20 22.03 -19.44
CA ILE A 120 -6.27 21.06 -19.17
C ILE A 120 -7.23 21.68 -18.15
N GLU A 121 -8.51 21.80 -18.52
CA GLU A 121 -9.55 22.34 -17.64
C GLU A 121 -10.69 21.33 -17.42
N VAL A 122 -10.96 20.48 -18.41
CA VAL A 122 -11.96 19.40 -18.34
C VAL A 122 -11.40 18.08 -18.88
N PRO A 123 -11.97 16.91 -18.51
CA PRO A 123 -11.46 15.62 -18.98
C PRO A 123 -11.38 15.44 -20.51
N SER A 124 -12.20 16.15 -21.29
CA SER A 124 -12.14 16.10 -22.76
C SER A 124 -10.88 16.74 -23.35
N ASP A 125 -10.16 17.57 -22.57
CA ASP A 125 -8.90 18.20 -22.97
C ASP A 125 -7.72 17.23 -22.98
N LEU A 126 -7.93 16.00 -22.48
CA LEU A 126 -6.98 14.89 -22.55
C LEU A 126 -6.81 14.34 -23.97
N ARG A 127 -7.61 14.82 -24.95
CA ARG A 127 -7.41 14.50 -26.36
C ARG A 127 -6.04 14.97 -26.87
N GLY A 128 -5.35 14.08 -27.55
CA GLY A 128 -4.00 14.25 -28.08
C GLY A 128 -2.92 14.28 -27.00
N LYS A 129 -3.23 13.96 -25.74
CA LYS A 129 -2.29 14.04 -24.62
C LYS A 129 -1.63 12.70 -24.32
N LYS A 130 -0.45 12.80 -23.72
CA LYS A 130 0.28 11.68 -23.12
C LYS A 130 -0.09 11.56 -21.65
N ILE A 131 -0.54 10.39 -21.26
CA ILE A 131 -1.06 10.10 -19.93
C ILE A 131 -0.17 9.07 -19.27
N GLY A 132 0.52 9.47 -18.20
CA GLY A 132 1.28 8.56 -17.36
C GLY A 132 0.37 7.67 -16.51
N TYR A 133 0.74 6.42 -16.30
CA TYR A 133 0.09 5.51 -15.34
C TYR A 133 1.10 4.73 -14.51
N THR A 134 0.67 4.28 -13.33
CA THR A 134 1.54 3.66 -12.33
C THR A 134 1.27 2.15 -12.19
N VAL A 135 0.00 1.74 -12.12
CA VAL A 135 -0.43 0.39 -11.79
C VAL A 135 -1.35 -0.16 -12.87
N ALA A 136 -0.84 -1.09 -13.69
CA ALA A 136 -1.66 -1.83 -14.66
C ALA A 136 -2.16 -3.18 -14.11
N PRO A 137 -3.39 -3.62 -14.41
CA PRO A 137 -4.36 -2.96 -15.32
C PRO A 137 -5.30 -1.94 -14.63
N LEU A 138 -5.13 -1.67 -13.34
CA LEU A 138 -6.01 -0.79 -12.55
C LEU A 138 -6.18 0.58 -13.20
N ASP A 139 -5.10 1.34 -13.32
CA ASP A 139 -5.11 2.71 -13.81
C ASP A 139 -5.63 2.79 -15.26
N LEU A 140 -5.33 1.76 -16.07
CA LEU A 140 -5.83 1.69 -17.44
C LEU A 140 -7.37 1.63 -17.48
N ILE A 141 -7.96 0.80 -16.61
CA ILE A 141 -9.42 0.63 -16.54
C ILE A 141 -10.08 1.89 -15.96
N LEU A 142 -9.50 2.48 -14.92
CA LEU A 142 -10.02 3.71 -14.31
C LEU A 142 -9.96 4.88 -15.29
N PHE A 143 -8.82 5.05 -15.98
CA PHE A 143 -8.66 6.08 -16.99
C PHE A 143 -9.64 5.88 -18.15
N GLU A 144 -9.76 4.66 -18.68
CA GLU A 144 -10.69 4.35 -19.77
C GLU A 144 -12.14 4.68 -19.41
N THR A 145 -12.55 4.47 -18.14
CA THR A 145 -13.88 4.83 -17.65
C THR A 145 -14.14 6.34 -17.76
N ILE A 146 -13.17 7.14 -17.33
CA ILE A 146 -13.27 8.61 -17.34
C ILE A 146 -13.18 9.15 -18.78
N ALA A 147 -12.26 8.60 -19.58
CA ALA A 147 -12.06 8.97 -20.98
C ALA A 147 -13.34 8.72 -21.81
N GLN A 148 -13.98 7.56 -21.65
CA GLN A 148 -15.25 7.25 -22.32
C GLN A 148 -16.36 8.22 -21.93
N LYS A 149 -16.48 8.56 -20.64
CA LYS A 149 -17.46 9.55 -20.17
C LYS A 149 -17.18 10.95 -20.73
N ALA A 150 -15.92 11.27 -20.99
CA ALA A 150 -15.49 12.51 -21.64
C ALA A 150 -15.61 12.50 -23.17
N GLY A 151 -16.13 11.41 -23.77
CA GLY A 151 -16.27 11.27 -25.22
C GLY A 151 -14.95 11.02 -25.94
N LEU A 152 -13.96 10.46 -25.25
CA LEU A 152 -12.67 10.04 -25.81
C LEU A 152 -12.66 8.52 -26.08
N THR A 153 -11.93 8.15 -27.12
CA THR A 153 -11.64 6.78 -27.53
C THR A 153 -10.16 6.48 -27.28
N LYS A 154 -9.76 5.20 -27.38
CA LYS A 154 -8.36 4.80 -27.17
C LYS A 154 -7.37 5.43 -28.17
N ASP A 155 -7.86 5.91 -29.31
CA ASP A 155 -7.05 6.58 -30.33
C ASP A 155 -6.86 8.09 -30.05
N ASP A 156 -7.59 8.63 -29.06
CA ASP A 156 -7.52 10.05 -28.70
C ASP A 156 -6.39 10.37 -27.71
N TYR A 157 -5.66 9.39 -27.16
CA TYR A 157 -4.60 9.64 -26.16
C TYR A 157 -3.54 8.54 -26.18
N GLU A 158 -2.38 8.81 -25.57
CA GLU A 158 -1.30 7.83 -25.40
C GLU A 158 -1.12 7.49 -23.91
N LEU A 159 -1.16 6.21 -23.55
CA LEU A 159 -0.90 5.75 -22.17
C LEU A 159 0.54 5.27 -22.02
N ILE A 160 1.27 5.83 -21.04
CA ILE A 160 2.69 5.58 -20.82
C ILE A 160 2.91 5.07 -19.39
N SER A 161 3.52 3.90 -19.23
CA SER A 161 3.91 3.42 -17.91
C SER A 161 5.08 4.26 -17.40
N ILE A 162 4.92 4.83 -16.20
CA ILE A 162 5.94 5.67 -15.58
C ILE A 162 6.50 5.08 -14.27
N GLY A 163 5.94 3.95 -13.81
CA GLY A 163 6.31 3.33 -12.55
C GLY A 163 6.18 4.32 -11.38
N PHE A 164 7.27 4.56 -10.66
CA PHE A 164 7.31 5.52 -9.54
C PHE A 164 7.49 6.99 -9.96
N ASN A 165 7.69 7.29 -11.25
CA ASN A 165 8.13 8.62 -11.69
C ASN A 165 6.95 9.59 -11.93
N ILE A 166 6.03 9.75 -10.99
CA ILE A 166 4.85 10.63 -11.16
C ILE A 166 5.26 12.09 -11.36
N SER A 167 5.76 12.74 -10.30
CA SER A 167 6.16 14.16 -10.35
C SER A 167 7.26 14.43 -11.37
N PRO A 168 8.34 13.62 -11.48
CA PRO A 168 9.36 13.82 -12.52
C PRO A 168 8.80 13.79 -13.95
N SER A 169 7.82 12.94 -14.24
CA SER A 169 7.23 12.85 -15.58
C SER A 169 6.41 14.08 -15.93
N LEU A 170 5.64 14.61 -14.98
CA LEU A 170 4.90 15.87 -15.14
C LEU A 170 5.85 17.06 -15.32
N LEU A 171 6.87 17.16 -14.48
CA LEU A 171 7.81 18.29 -14.48
C LEU A 171 8.66 18.35 -15.74
N SER A 172 9.12 17.20 -16.23
CA SER A 172 9.88 17.09 -17.47
C SER A 172 9.03 17.26 -18.73
N GLY A 173 7.70 17.15 -18.61
CA GLY A 173 6.78 17.14 -19.74
C GLY A 173 6.87 15.87 -20.59
N SER A 174 7.36 14.76 -20.02
CA SER A 174 7.30 13.45 -20.70
C SER A 174 5.86 12.95 -20.84
N VAL A 175 4.99 13.39 -19.94
CA VAL A 175 3.53 13.21 -19.97
C VAL A 175 2.84 14.55 -19.66
N ASP A 176 1.62 14.73 -20.17
CA ASP A 176 0.79 15.92 -19.95
C ASP A 176 -0.09 15.81 -18.70
N ALA A 177 -0.46 14.58 -18.33
CA ALA A 177 -1.21 14.24 -17.12
C ALA A 177 -0.81 12.84 -16.61
N VAL A 178 -1.16 12.52 -15.37
CA VAL A 178 -0.89 11.22 -14.74
C VAL A 178 -2.15 10.72 -14.04
N ILE A 179 -2.51 9.46 -14.27
CA ILE A 179 -3.39 8.69 -13.39
C ILE A 179 -2.56 7.84 -12.43
N GLY A 180 -2.99 7.73 -11.16
CA GLY A 180 -2.24 7.08 -10.08
C GLY A 180 -1.62 8.07 -9.08
N ALA A 181 -1.72 9.37 -9.34
CA ALA A 181 -1.28 10.41 -8.41
C ALA A 181 -2.34 10.63 -7.32
N PHE A 182 -1.92 10.72 -6.06
CA PHE A 182 -2.82 10.98 -4.95
C PHE A 182 -2.93 12.47 -4.64
N TRP A 183 -4.17 12.95 -4.44
CA TRP A 183 -4.40 14.37 -4.15
C TRP A 183 -3.77 14.81 -2.82
N ASN A 184 -3.58 13.90 -1.87
CA ASN A 184 -2.99 14.19 -0.57
C ASN A 184 -1.46 14.03 -0.55
N TYR A 185 -0.85 13.49 -1.60
CA TYR A 185 0.59 13.24 -1.66
C TYR A 185 1.25 13.96 -2.84
N GLU A 186 1.12 13.49 -4.08
CA GLU A 186 1.82 14.06 -5.24
C GLU A 186 1.46 15.53 -5.52
N ILE A 187 0.21 15.94 -5.27
CA ILE A 187 -0.18 17.35 -5.42
C ILE A 187 0.56 18.24 -4.41
N ASN A 188 0.71 17.76 -3.18
CA ASN A 188 1.47 18.47 -2.15
C ASN A 188 2.98 18.44 -2.43
N GLU A 189 3.49 17.32 -2.96
CA GLU A 189 4.88 17.20 -3.40
C GLU A 189 5.23 18.25 -4.47
N LEU A 190 4.43 18.35 -5.53
CA LEU A 190 4.61 19.36 -6.58
C LEU A 190 4.53 20.79 -6.03
N LEU A 191 3.60 21.05 -5.10
CA LEU A 191 3.47 22.36 -4.46
C LEU A 191 4.73 22.71 -3.65
N LEU A 192 5.33 21.76 -2.94
CA LEU A 192 6.58 21.94 -2.21
C LEU A 192 7.78 22.20 -3.13
N GLU A 193 7.74 21.69 -4.36
CA GLU A 193 8.71 22.03 -5.42
C GLU A 193 8.43 23.37 -6.12
N GLY A 194 7.39 24.11 -5.68
CA GLY A 194 7.02 25.41 -6.22
C GLY A 194 6.26 25.33 -7.55
N VAL A 195 5.67 24.16 -7.85
CA VAL A 195 4.91 23.93 -9.07
C VAL A 195 3.44 23.68 -8.74
N GLU A 196 2.56 24.51 -9.28
CA GLU A 196 1.12 24.32 -9.13
C GLU A 196 0.60 23.22 -10.06
N ALA A 197 -0.13 22.26 -9.48
CA ALA A 197 -0.85 21.21 -10.17
C ALA A 197 -2.34 21.27 -9.84
N ASN A 198 -3.15 20.82 -10.80
CA ASN A 198 -4.58 20.58 -10.66
C ASN A 198 -4.84 19.08 -10.90
N TYR A 199 -6.05 18.65 -10.58
CA TYR A 199 -6.43 17.26 -10.76
C TYR A 199 -7.94 17.09 -10.99
N PHE A 200 -8.30 15.96 -11.58
CA PHE A 200 -9.66 15.45 -11.62
C PHE A 200 -9.83 14.32 -10.61
N PRO A 201 -10.73 14.44 -9.62
CA PRO A 201 -11.06 13.33 -8.73
C PRO A 201 -11.75 12.18 -9.48
N LEU A 202 -11.40 10.95 -9.12
CA LEU A 202 -12.00 9.69 -9.57
C LEU A 202 -13.52 9.75 -9.76
N GLU A 203 -14.11 10.02 -8.62
CA GLU A 203 -15.49 9.84 -8.24
C GLU A 203 -16.44 10.84 -8.90
N GLU A 204 -15.93 12.03 -9.22
CA GLU A 204 -16.69 13.06 -9.93
C GLU A 204 -16.83 12.72 -11.42
N HIS A 205 -16.00 11.80 -11.93
CA HIS A 205 -15.91 11.46 -13.35
C HIS A 205 -16.32 10.04 -13.68
N GLY A 206 -17.16 9.42 -12.84
CA GLY A 206 -17.87 8.17 -13.17
C GLY A 206 -17.23 6.91 -12.61
N VAL A 207 -16.14 7.03 -11.86
CA VAL A 207 -15.64 5.93 -11.03
C VAL A 207 -16.47 5.90 -9.74
N PRO A 208 -16.99 4.76 -9.28
CA PRO A 208 -17.66 4.68 -7.97
C PRO A 208 -16.68 4.92 -6.81
N ASP A 209 -17.19 5.35 -5.66
CA ASP A 209 -16.42 5.36 -4.40
C ASP A 209 -15.88 3.94 -4.09
N TYR A 210 -14.62 3.84 -3.67
CA TYR A 210 -13.92 2.58 -3.38
C TYR A 210 -12.85 2.77 -2.30
N TYR A 211 -12.46 1.70 -1.63
CA TYR A 211 -11.34 1.76 -0.68
C TYR A 211 -10.01 1.87 -1.42
N GLU A 212 -9.35 3.04 -1.31
CA GLU A 212 -8.08 3.29 -1.99
C GLU A 212 -7.03 2.28 -1.59
N LEU A 213 -6.81 2.11 -0.28
CA LEU A 213 -5.80 1.18 0.24
C LEU A 213 -6.44 0.11 1.13
N VAL A 214 -6.14 -1.14 0.82
CA VAL A 214 -6.57 -2.34 1.56
C VAL A 214 -5.38 -3.24 1.85
N PHE A 215 -5.42 -3.92 2.99
CA PHE A 215 -4.50 -5.02 3.26
C PHE A 215 -4.98 -6.28 2.54
N ILE A 216 -4.06 -6.98 1.88
CA ILE A 216 -4.33 -8.21 1.15
C ILE A 216 -3.47 -9.37 1.63
N THR A 217 -3.99 -10.58 1.46
CA THR A 217 -3.30 -11.88 1.58
C THR A 217 -3.74 -12.75 0.39
N ASN A 218 -3.16 -13.94 0.25
CA ASN A 218 -3.74 -14.98 -0.60
C ASN A 218 -4.52 -16.04 0.21
N ASP A 219 -5.40 -16.78 -0.48
CA ASP A 219 -6.30 -17.79 0.09
C ASP A 219 -5.52 -18.88 0.85
N LYS A 220 -4.40 -19.36 0.28
CA LYS A 220 -3.58 -20.41 0.90
C LYS A 220 -2.97 -19.93 2.23
N TYR A 221 -2.31 -18.76 2.21
CA TYR A 221 -1.69 -18.20 3.41
C TYR A 221 -2.74 -17.94 4.49
N LEU A 222 -3.92 -17.43 4.13
CA LEU A 222 -5.01 -17.20 5.07
C LEU A 222 -5.51 -18.51 5.72
N LEU A 223 -5.62 -19.59 4.95
CA LEU A 223 -6.03 -20.89 5.46
C LEU A 223 -5.00 -21.47 6.44
N GLU A 224 -3.71 -21.38 6.09
CA GLU A 224 -2.61 -21.95 6.87
C GLU A 224 -2.26 -21.08 8.10
N ASN A 225 -2.47 -19.76 8.03
CA ASN A 225 -1.99 -18.79 9.02
C ASN A 225 -3.10 -17.90 9.58
N ARG A 226 -4.34 -18.41 9.66
CA ARG A 226 -5.53 -17.65 10.11
C ARG A 226 -5.31 -16.87 11.42
N LYS A 227 -4.61 -17.45 12.39
CA LYS A 227 -4.30 -16.79 13.67
C LYS A 227 -3.42 -15.55 13.45
N VAL A 228 -2.35 -15.68 12.66
CA VAL A 228 -1.41 -14.59 12.37
C VAL A 228 -2.12 -13.45 11.64
N VAL A 229 -2.91 -13.77 10.61
CA VAL A 229 -3.68 -12.76 9.88
C VAL A 229 -4.70 -12.05 10.78
N LYS A 230 -5.37 -12.78 11.68
CA LYS A 230 -6.28 -12.19 12.65
C LYS A 230 -5.58 -11.21 13.58
N GLU A 231 -4.44 -11.62 14.15
CA GLU A 231 -3.67 -10.75 15.05
C GLU A 231 -3.14 -9.50 14.32
N PHE A 232 -2.73 -9.64 13.05
CA PHE A 232 -2.32 -8.50 12.23
C PHE A 232 -3.47 -7.49 12.05
N VAL A 233 -4.66 -7.96 11.68
CA VAL A 233 -5.83 -7.09 11.49
C VAL A 233 -6.25 -6.42 12.81
N LEU A 234 -6.12 -7.11 13.94
CA LEU A 234 -6.40 -6.52 15.26
C LEU A 234 -5.38 -5.44 15.65
N ALA A 235 -4.12 -5.58 15.23
CA ALA A 235 -3.06 -4.62 15.54
C ALA A 235 -3.18 -3.29 14.77
N ILE A 236 -3.94 -3.26 13.68
CA ILE A 236 -4.14 -2.08 12.82
C ILE A 236 -5.45 -1.33 13.15
N LYS A 237 -6.36 -1.92 13.93
CA LYS A 237 -7.60 -1.26 14.38
C LYS A 237 -7.35 -0.28 15.52
#